data_AF-A0A382U6T8-F1
#
_entry.id   AF-A0A382U6T8-F1
#
_cell.length_a   1.000
_cell.length_b   1.000
_cell.length_c   1.000
_cell.angle_alpha   90.00
_cell.angle_beta   90.00
_cell.angle_gamma   90.00
#
_symmetry.space_group_name_H-M   'P 1'
#
loop_
_entity.id
_entity.type
_entity.pdbx_description
1 polymer ?
#
loop_
_entity_poly.entity_id
_entity_poly.type
_entity_poly.pdbx_seq_one_letter_code
_entity_poly.pdbx_strand_id
1 'polypeptide(L)' 'MRGNVVIGKERTNWYGNHGKACTCAECVTLNAEQRRFDEITQDRKVGRNEKCPCGSSKKYKKCHGA' A
#
# COMPACT_ATOMS: atom_id res chain seq x y z
N MET A 1 -34.60 2.55 -2.34
CA MET A 1 -33.43 3.34 -2.77
C MET A 1 -32.47 3.44 -1.60
N ARG A 2 -31.53 2.48 -1.46
CA ARG A 2 -30.53 2.53 -0.39
C ARG A 2 -29.31 3.26 -0.94
N GLY A 3 -29.34 4.59 -0.81
CA GLY A 3 -28.19 5.44 -1.10
C GLY A 3 -27.03 5.02 -0.22
N ASN A 4 -25.96 4.55 -0.86
CA ASN A 4 -24.73 4.17 -0.21
C ASN A 4 -24.06 5.46 0.28
N VAL A 5 -24.33 5.84 1.54
CA VAL A 5 -23.73 7.02 2.16
C VAL A 5 -22.25 6.72 2.34
N VAL A 6 -21.42 7.24 1.44
CA VAL A 6 -19.97 7.33 1.60
C VAL A 6 -19.68 8.34 2.71
N ILE A 7 -19.85 7.90 3.97
CA ILE A 7 -19.42 8.65 5.16
C ILE A 7 -17.90 8.79 5.04
N GLY A 8 -17.41 10.00 4.72
CA GLY A 8 -15.98 10.32 4.80
C GLY A 8 -15.36 11.16 3.68
N LYS A 9 -16.14 11.77 2.77
CA LYS A 9 -15.57 12.63 1.72
C LYS A 9 -15.37 14.11 2.09
N GLU A 10 -15.64 14.52 3.33
CA GLU A 10 -15.67 15.95 3.69
C GLU A 10 -14.93 16.27 5.00
N ARG A 11 -13.69 15.77 5.13
CA ARG A 11 -12.67 16.44 5.93
C ARG A 11 -11.38 16.57 5.13
N THR A 12 -11.45 17.42 4.11
CA THR A 12 -10.26 17.96 3.46
C THR A 12 -9.51 18.86 4.44
N ASN A 13 -8.18 18.72 4.43
CA ASN A 13 -7.14 19.34 5.25
C ASN A 13 -6.96 18.81 6.68
N TRP A 14 -5.98 17.92 6.87
CA TRP A 14 -4.78 18.23 7.69
C TRP A 14 -3.62 17.34 7.23
N TYR A 15 -2.48 17.97 7.02
CA TYR A 15 -1.35 17.50 6.24
C TYR A 15 -0.71 16.19 6.76
N GLY A 16 -0.45 15.26 5.83
CA GLY A 16 0.77 14.43 5.84
C GLY A 16 0.77 13.08 6.55
N ASN A 17 -0.19 12.75 7.42
CA ASN A 17 -0.15 11.49 8.18
C ASN A 17 -1.49 10.75 8.18
N HIS A 18 -1.74 10.01 7.11
CA HIS A 18 -2.78 8.99 7.10
C HIS A 18 -2.35 7.85 8.04
N GLY A 19 -3.01 7.69 9.18
CA GLY A 19 -2.79 6.53 10.04
C GLY A 19 -3.13 5.23 9.31
N LYS A 20 -2.53 4.10 9.72
CA LYS A 20 -2.79 2.77 9.12
C LYS A 20 -4.29 2.40 9.08
N ALA A 21 -5.10 3.00 9.96
CA ALA A 21 -6.55 2.82 10.02
C ALA A 21 -7.35 3.68 9.02
N CYS A 22 -6.70 4.50 8.17
CA CYS A 22 -7.41 5.30 7.18
C CYS A 22 -8.08 4.42 6.11
N THR A 23 -9.35 4.69 5.84
CA THR A 23 -10.18 3.95 4.87
C THR A 23 -10.46 4.73 3.58
N CYS A 24 -9.74 5.82 3.31
CA CYS A 24 -9.90 6.54 2.04
C CYS A 24 -9.48 5.66 0.86
N ALA A 25 -9.98 5.96 -0.35
CA ALA A 25 -9.75 5.14 -1.53
C ALA A 25 -8.26 4.87 -1.80
N GLU A 26 -7.41 5.89 -1.68
CA GLU A 26 -5.96 5.76 -1.90
C GLU A 26 -5.26 4.95 -0.79
N CYS A 27 -5.65 5.11 0.48
CA CYS A 27 -5.09 4.30 1.57
C CYS A 27 -5.53 2.84 1.48
N VAL A 28 -6.75 2.57 1.03
CA VAL A 28 -7.24 1.20 0.80
C VAL A 28 -6.42 0.52 -0.29
N THR A 29 -6.10 1.23 -1.39
CA THR A 29 -5.24 0.67 -2.44
C THR A 29 -3.81 0.44 -1.96
N LEU A 30 -3.19 1.41 -1.27
CA LEU A 30 -1.83 1.25 -0.74
C LEU A 30 -1.72 0.10 0.29
N ASN A 31 -2.72 -0.03 1.17
CA ASN A 31 -2.78 -1.14 2.13
C ASN A 31 -2.94 -2.50 1.43
N ALA A 32 -3.73 -2.57 0.35
CA ALA A 32 -3.87 -3.79 -0.44
C ALA A 32 -2.56 -4.17 -1.15
N GLU A 33 -1.84 -3.19 -1.69
CA GLU A 33 -0.52 -3.40 -2.31
C GLU A 33 0.53 -3.89 -1.30
N GLN A 34 0.57 -3.30 -0.11
CA GLN A 34 1.47 -3.76 0.96
C GLN A 34 1.17 -5.20 1.39
N ARG A 35 -0.10 -5.54 1.60
CA ARG A 35 -0.50 -6.93 1.94
C ARG A 35 -0.06 -7.94 0.89
N ARG A 36 -0.19 -7.60 -0.40
CA ARG A 36 0.29 -8.47 -1.50
C ARG A 36 1.81 -8.65 -1.44
N PHE A 37 2.54 -7.59 -1.13
CA PHE A 37 3.98 -7.66 -0.97
C PHE A 37 4.36 -8.54 0.23
N ASP A 38 3.70 -8.36 1.37
CA ASP A 38 3.92 -9.17 2.57
C ASP A 38 3.66 -10.65 2.27
N GLU A 39 2.55 -11.00 1.62
CA GLU A 39 2.23 -12.39 1.24
C GLU A 39 3.30 -13.02 0.33
N ILE A 40 3.80 -12.29 -0.68
CA ILE A 40 4.83 -12.77 -1.60
C ILE A 40 6.20 -12.92 -0.91
N THR A 41 6.43 -12.21 0.19
CA THR A 41 7.71 -12.21 0.92
C THR A 41 7.68 -12.99 2.23
N GLN A 42 6.50 -13.36 2.73
CA GLN A 42 6.30 -14.06 4.00
C GLN A 42 7.08 -15.38 4.07
N ASP A 43 7.20 -16.08 2.95
CA ASP A 43 7.87 -17.39 2.86
C ASP A 43 9.26 -17.33 2.18
N ARG A 44 9.71 -16.14 1.75
CA ARG A 44 10.99 -16.03 1.03
C ARG A 44 11.79 -14.78 1.35
N LYS A 45 13.09 -14.98 1.55
CA LYS A 45 14.05 -13.89 1.67
C LYS A 45 14.42 -13.37 0.29
N VAL A 46 13.85 -12.22 -0.11
CA VAL A 46 14.19 -11.58 -1.39
C VAL A 46 15.60 -11.01 -1.33
N GLY A 47 16.45 -11.43 -2.27
CA GLY A 47 17.80 -10.94 -2.41
C GLY A 47 17.86 -9.47 -2.80
N ARG A 48 18.80 -8.71 -2.21
CA ARG A 48 18.96 -7.26 -2.41
C ARG A 48 19.09 -6.83 -3.89
N ASN A 49 19.66 -7.68 -4.74
CA ASN A 49 19.86 -7.42 -6.18
C ASN A 49 18.78 -8.03 -7.09
N GLU A 50 17.87 -8.84 -6.56
CA GLU A 50 16.79 -9.45 -7.34
C GLU A 50 15.74 -8.43 -7.76
N LYS A 51 14.88 -8.79 -8.72
CA LYS A 51 13.73 -7.96 -9.10
C LYS A 51 12.78 -7.81 -7.91
N CYS A 52 12.21 -6.61 -7.74
CA CYS A 52 11.24 -6.37 -6.69
C CYS A 52 9.99 -7.26 -6.86
N PRO A 53 9.51 -7.95 -5.80
CA PRO A 53 8.30 -8.75 -5.85
C PRO A 53 7.02 -7.90 -6.03
N CYS A 54 7.11 -6.59 -5.82
CA CYS A 54 6.05 -5.62 -6.05
C CYS A 54 5.66 -5.44 -7.54
N GLY A 55 6.28 -6.18 -8.47
CA GLY A 55 6.04 -6.05 -9.91
C GLY A 55 6.76 -4.87 -10.57
N SER A 56 7.52 -4.07 -9.81
CA SER A 56 8.37 -3.03 -10.41
C SER A 56 9.60 -3.66 -11.07
N SER A 57 9.98 -3.17 -12.25
CA SER A 57 11.21 -3.59 -12.95
C SER A 57 12.51 -3.15 -12.24
N LYS A 58 12.41 -2.63 -11.01
CA LYS A 58 13.55 -2.17 -10.20
C LYS A 58 14.10 -3.32 -9.35
N LYS A 59 15.40 -3.25 -9.04
CA LYS A 59 16.02 -4.16 -8.06
C LYS A 59 15.42 -3.92 -6.68
N TYR A 60 15.33 -4.95 -5.83
CA TYR A 60 14.76 -4.87 -4.48
C TYR A 60 15.34 -3.69 -3.68
N LYS A 61 16.67 -3.52 -3.68
CA LYS A 61 17.39 -2.42 -3.02
C LYS A 61 17.10 -1.01 -3.53
N LYS A 62 16.43 -0.88 -4.68
CA LYS A 62 16.06 0.39 -5.31
C LYS A 62 14.54 0.60 -5.28
N CYS A 63 13.82 -0.25 -4.57
CA CYS A 63 12.37 -0.19 -4.44
C CYS A 63 11.99 -0.33 -2.96
N HIS A 64 11.72 -1.55 -2.48
CA HIS A 64 11.23 -1.81 -1.12
C HIS A 64 12.33 -2.18 -0.11
N GLY A 65 13.58 -2.34 -0.56
CA GLY A 65 14.73 -2.66 0.30
C GLY A 65 15.60 -1.45 0.64
N ALA A 66 15.02 -0.25 0.69
CA ALA A 66 15.67 0.98 1.13
C ALA A 66 15.68 1.06 2.66
#